data_AF-V4L0L8-F1
#
_entry.id   AF-V4L0L8-F1
#
_cell.length_a   1.000
_cell.length_b   1.000
_cell.length_c   1.000
_cell.angle_alpha   90.00
_cell.angle_beta   90.00
_cell.angle_gamma   90.00
#
_symmetry.space_group_name_H-M   'P 1'
#
loop_
_entity.id
_entity.type
_entity.pdbx_description
1 polymer ?
#
loop_
_entity_poly.entity_id
_entity_poly.type
_entity_poly.pdbx_seq_one_letter_code
_entity_poly.pdbx_strand_id
1 'polypeptide(L)'
;AILGLASAGETVVLVWDAVLRGTRHATDGHNVVYHEFAHILDMRDGAADGTPILPNRERYRQWVQVCEQAFFQLRNDADKGRKSLLDHYGAVDEAEFFAVATEIFFDRPLRMQKEMPALYQVLAGYYRQDTAARERRHRKKASRTRS
;
A
#
# COMPACT_ATOMS: atom_id res chain seq x y z
N ALA A 1 1.44 20.13 4.13
CA ALA A 1 1.55 19.94 5.60
C ALA A 1 2.11 18.55 5.82
N ILE A 2 3.04 18.37 6.77
CA ILE A 2 3.59 17.05 7.10
C ILE A 2 2.46 16.21 7.70
N LEU A 3 2.10 15.10 7.06
CA LEU A 3 0.98 14.25 7.45
C LEU A 3 1.40 13.13 8.43
N GLY A 4 2.68 12.75 8.39
CA GLY A 4 3.36 11.85 9.31
C GLY A 4 4.87 11.88 9.11
N LEU A 5 5.59 11.21 10.02
CA LEU A 5 7.04 10.96 9.93
C LEU A 5 7.35 9.64 10.62
N ALA A 6 7.95 8.71 9.88
CA ALA A 6 8.59 7.51 10.43
C ALA A 6 10.10 7.75 10.56
N SER A 7 10.70 7.35 11.69
CA SER A 7 12.14 7.39 11.91
C SER A 7 12.68 6.00 12.21
N ALA A 8 13.93 5.74 11.81
CA ALA A 8 14.64 4.46 11.96
C ALA A 8 14.71 3.91 13.41
N GLY A 9 14.33 4.70 14.43
CA GLY A 9 14.30 4.31 15.85
C GLY A 9 12.92 3.92 16.40
N GLU A 10 12.10 3.17 15.64
CA GLU A 10 10.82 2.59 16.11
C GLU A 10 9.69 3.58 16.48
N THR A 11 9.86 4.88 16.21
CA THR A 11 8.85 5.90 16.56
C THR A 11 8.02 6.28 15.34
N VAL A 12 6.70 6.19 15.50
CA VAL A 12 5.71 6.60 14.50
C VAL A 12 5.06 7.89 14.97
N VAL A 13 5.25 8.97 14.23
CA VAL A 13 4.55 10.23 14.50
C VAL A 13 3.39 10.34 13.52
N LEU A 14 2.17 10.26 14.06
CA LEU A 14 0.94 10.44 13.29
C LEU A 14 0.27 11.75 13.71
N VAL A 15 -0.17 12.54 12.72
CA VAL A 15 -1.08 13.66 13.01
C VAL A 15 -2.47 13.08 13.24
N TRP A 16 -2.98 13.20 14.47
CA TRP A 16 -4.26 12.58 14.88
C TRP A 16 -5.44 12.94 13.98
N ASP A 17 -5.50 14.18 13.50
CA ASP A 17 -6.54 14.61 12.55
C ASP A 17 -6.44 13.93 11.18
N ALA A 18 -5.23 13.57 10.73
CA ALA A 18 -5.03 12.80 9.50
C ALA A 18 -5.49 11.35 9.67
N VAL A 19 -5.22 10.75 10.83
CA VAL A 19 -5.73 9.43 11.22
C VAL A 19 -7.26 9.41 11.26
N LEU A 20 -7.88 10.42 11.87
CA LEU A 20 -9.35 10.55 11.90
C LEU A 20 -9.96 10.77 10.51
N ARG A 21 -9.28 11.48 9.60
CA ARG A 21 -9.75 11.65 8.22
C ARG A 21 -9.64 10.36 7.41
N GLY A 22 -8.52 9.63 7.48
CA GLY A 22 -8.33 8.35 6.80
C GLY A 22 -9.28 7.27 7.29
N THR A 23 -9.60 7.24 8.59
CA THR A 23 -10.59 6.29 9.16
C THR A 23 -12.04 6.64 8.78
N ARG A 24 -12.36 7.93 8.61
CA ARG A 24 -13.71 8.38 8.16
C ARG A 24 -13.92 8.21 6.65
N HIS A 25 -12.84 8.23 5.85
CA HIS A 25 -12.87 8.08 4.39
C HIS A 25 -11.98 6.92 3.92
N ALA A 26 -12.04 5.77 4.61
CA ALA A 26 -11.25 4.58 4.29
C ALA A 26 -11.46 4.01 2.87
N THR A 27 -12.37 4.59 2.10
CA THR A 27 -12.64 4.24 0.69
C THR A 27 -11.84 5.05 -0.31
N ASP A 28 -11.13 6.10 0.13
CA ASP A 28 -10.48 7.06 -0.77
C ASP A 28 -9.10 6.60 -1.23
N GLY A 29 -8.54 5.57 -0.59
CA GLY A 29 -7.23 5.02 -0.93
C GLY A 29 -6.07 5.90 -0.45
N HIS A 30 -6.36 6.76 0.53
CA HIS A 30 -5.43 7.67 1.19
C HIS A 30 -5.50 7.43 2.69
N ASN A 31 -4.64 6.57 3.20
CA ASN A 31 -4.60 6.18 4.60
C ASN A 31 -3.19 6.33 5.16
N VAL A 32 -2.95 7.53 5.71
CA VAL A 32 -1.67 7.94 6.31
C VAL A 32 -1.18 6.94 7.37
N VAL A 33 -2.07 6.24 8.07
CA VAL A 33 -1.63 5.20 9.01
C VAL A 33 -0.93 4.07 8.28
N TYR A 34 -1.55 3.49 7.25
CA TYR A 34 -0.92 2.42 6.48
C TYR A 34 0.35 2.89 5.77
N HIS A 35 0.35 4.13 5.30
CA HIS A 35 1.50 4.77 4.67
C HIS A 35 2.72 4.81 5.60
N GLU A 36 2.60 5.45 6.77
CA GLU A 36 3.72 5.55 7.71
C GLU A 36 4.14 4.17 8.25
N PHE A 37 3.18 3.25 8.44
CA PHE A 37 3.52 1.89 8.82
C PHE A 37 4.31 1.14 7.75
N ALA A 38 4.05 1.40 6.47
CA ALA A 38 4.84 0.82 5.38
C ALA A 38 6.29 1.31 5.45
N HIS A 39 6.54 2.59 5.67
CA HIS A 39 7.90 3.11 5.83
C HIS A 39 8.65 2.50 7.01
N ILE A 40 7.99 2.28 8.16
CA ILE A 40 8.64 1.58 9.28
C ILE A 40 9.04 0.16 8.87
N LEU A 41 8.17 -0.54 8.15
CA LEU A 41 8.41 -1.91 7.72
C LEU A 41 9.55 -2.00 6.71
N ASP A 42 9.63 -1.01 5.81
CA ASP A 42 10.70 -0.82 4.84
C ASP A 42 12.04 -0.63 5.57
N MET A 43 12.10 0.33 6.49
CA MET A 43 13.30 0.70 7.25
C MET A 43 13.81 -0.36 8.25
N ARG A 44 13.18 -1.53 8.38
CA ARG A 44 13.57 -2.54 9.39
C ARG A 44 14.95 -3.15 9.17
N ASP A 45 15.44 -3.18 7.94
CA ASP A 45 16.82 -3.61 7.65
C ASP A 45 17.82 -2.44 7.56
N GLY A 46 17.34 -1.22 7.84
CA GLY A 46 18.13 0.01 7.84
C GLY A 46 18.08 0.80 6.52
N ALA A 47 17.35 0.34 5.50
CA ALA A 47 17.18 1.05 4.23
C ALA A 47 15.72 1.48 4.00
N ALA A 48 15.51 2.64 3.40
CA ALA A 48 14.20 3.06 2.89
C ALA A 48 14.25 2.99 1.36
N ASP A 49 14.07 1.80 0.81
CA ASP A 49 14.23 1.50 -0.62
C ASP A 49 13.00 0.83 -1.27
N GLY A 50 11.88 0.74 -0.54
CA GLY A 50 10.66 0.10 -1.00
C GLY A 50 10.73 -1.44 -1.02
N THR A 51 11.79 -2.03 -0.47
CA THR A 51 11.98 -3.48 -0.36
C THR A 51 12.09 -3.92 1.09
N PRO A 52 10.95 -4.21 1.76
CA PRO A 52 10.98 -4.66 3.14
C PRO A 52 11.63 -6.05 3.26
N ILE A 53 11.91 -6.47 4.50
CA ILE A 53 12.51 -7.77 4.80
C ILE A 53 11.66 -8.93 4.23
N LEU A 54 12.22 -9.67 3.27
CA LEU A 54 11.58 -10.81 2.61
C LEU A 54 12.17 -12.15 3.08
N PRO A 55 11.37 -13.22 3.17
CA PRO A 55 11.77 -14.46 3.84
C PRO A 55 12.78 -15.31 3.06
N ASN A 56 12.89 -15.13 1.74
CA ASN A 56 13.82 -15.88 0.89
C ASN A 56 14.10 -15.16 -0.43
N ARG A 57 15.12 -15.65 -1.15
CA ARG A 57 15.59 -15.08 -2.42
C ARG A 57 14.56 -15.15 -3.55
N GLU A 58 13.69 -16.15 -3.56
CA GLU A 58 12.62 -16.28 -4.56
C GLU A 58 11.60 -15.15 -4.40
N ARG A 59 11.14 -14.91 -3.16
CA ARG A 59 10.25 -13.80 -2.82
C ARG A 59 10.88 -12.45 -3.12
N TYR A 60 12.17 -12.27 -2.82
CA TYR A 60 12.91 -11.07 -3.17
C TYR A 60 12.90 -10.80 -4.68
N ARG A 61 13.25 -11.79 -5.51
CA ARG A 61 13.23 -11.63 -6.97
C ARG A 61 11.83 -11.31 -7.50
N GLN A 62 10.81 -12.00 -6.99
CA GLN A 62 9.43 -11.75 -7.38
C GLN A 62 8.98 -10.33 -6.98
N TRP A 63 9.35 -9.88 -5.79
CA TRP A 63 9.07 -8.52 -5.31
C TRP A 63 9.67 -7.47 -6.23
N VAL A 64 11.00 -7.51 -6.42
CA VAL A 64 11.73 -6.55 -7.26
C VAL A 64 11.11 -6.49 -8.65
N GLN A 65 10.95 -7.64 -9.32
CA GLN A 65 10.39 -7.68 -10.68
C GLN A 65 8.99 -7.03 -10.77
N VAL A 66 8.10 -7.32 -9.83
CA VAL A 66 6.71 -6.83 -9.87
C VAL A 66 6.64 -5.37 -9.45
N CYS A 67 7.36 -4.97 -8.40
CA CYS A 67 7.37 -3.61 -7.89
C CYS A 67 8.04 -2.65 -8.87
N GLU A 68 9.20 -2.99 -9.45
CA GLU A 68 9.85 -2.17 -10.47
C GLU A 68 8.92 -1.95 -11.68
N GLN A 69 8.31 -3.02 -12.20
CA GLN A 69 7.41 -2.90 -13.34
C GLN A 69 6.21 -1.98 -13.03
N ALA A 70 5.61 -2.13 -11.85
CA ALA A 70 4.47 -1.32 -11.44
C ALA A 70 4.87 0.14 -11.16
N PHE A 71 6.04 0.37 -10.57
CA PHE A 71 6.60 1.70 -10.31
C PHE A 71 6.88 2.45 -11.62
N PHE A 72 7.56 1.82 -12.58
CA PHE A 72 7.82 2.45 -13.88
C PHE A 72 6.52 2.77 -14.64
N GLN A 73 5.53 1.89 -14.56
CA GLN A 73 4.21 2.14 -15.13
C GLN A 73 3.55 3.36 -14.47
N LEU A 74 3.56 3.44 -13.14
CA LEU A 74 3.01 4.56 -12.37
C LEU A 74 3.70 5.88 -12.72
N ARG A 75 5.03 5.88 -12.79
CA ARG A 75 5.81 7.08 -13.17
C ARG A 75 5.48 7.55 -14.58
N ASN A 76 5.40 6.63 -15.53
CA ASN A 76 4.97 6.94 -16.89
C ASN A 76 3.49 7.40 -16.97
N ASP A 77 2.61 6.94 -16.08
CA ASP A 77 1.23 7.45 -15.98
C ASP A 77 1.22 8.88 -15.41
N ALA A 78 2.01 9.15 -14.37
CA ALA A 78 2.19 10.47 -13.77
C ALA A 78 2.74 11.49 -14.77
N ASP A 79 3.82 11.16 -15.49
CA ASP A 79 4.46 12.02 -16.49
C ASP A 79 3.49 12.45 -17.60
N LYS A 80 2.54 11.58 -17.95
CA LYS A 80 1.55 11.84 -19.01
C LYS A 80 0.19 12.27 -18.47
N GLY A 81 0.06 12.49 -17.15
CA GLY A 81 -1.19 12.87 -16.50
C GLY A 81 -2.33 11.85 -16.67
N ARG A 82 -2.02 10.57 -16.90
CA ARG A 82 -3.02 9.51 -17.01
C ARG A 82 -3.56 9.14 -15.62
N LYS A 83 -4.82 8.74 -15.54
CA LYS A 83 -5.37 8.23 -14.28
C LYS A 83 -4.73 6.88 -13.94
N SER A 84 -4.37 6.69 -12.68
CA SER A 84 -3.87 5.44 -12.12
C SER A 84 -4.70 5.01 -10.90
N LEU A 85 -4.62 3.73 -10.53
CA LEU A 85 -5.21 3.23 -9.28
C LEU A 85 -4.41 3.71 -8.07
N LEU A 86 -3.07 3.68 -8.18
CA LEU A 86 -2.17 4.24 -7.18
C LEU A 86 -2.09 5.76 -7.40
N ASP A 87 -1.99 6.51 -6.31
CA ASP A 87 -1.74 7.94 -6.39
C ASP A 87 -0.36 8.21 -7.03
N HIS A 88 -0.26 9.28 -7.81
CA HIS A 88 1.00 9.66 -8.47
C HIS A 88 2.10 10.05 -7.50
N TYR A 89 1.77 10.36 -6.24
CA TYR A 89 2.77 10.52 -5.18
C TYR A 89 3.65 9.28 -5.01
N GLY A 90 3.11 8.07 -5.23
CA GLY A 90 3.90 6.84 -5.26
C GLY A 90 4.89 6.74 -6.43
N ALA A 91 4.97 7.73 -7.32
CA ALA A 91 5.97 7.79 -8.39
C ALA A 91 7.24 8.56 -8.01
N VAL A 92 7.30 9.14 -6.79
CA VAL A 92 8.44 9.93 -6.31
C VAL A 92 9.69 9.06 -6.19
N ASP A 93 9.58 7.95 -5.45
CA ASP A 93 10.60 6.93 -5.27
C ASP A 93 9.96 5.58 -4.90
N GLU A 94 10.78 4.55 -4.78
CA GLU A 94 10.36 3.18 -4.49
C GLU A 94 9.78 3.01 -3.07
N ALA A 95 10.22 3.81 -2.09
CA ALA A 95 9.70 3.76 -0.72
C ALA A 95 8.26 4.32 -0.68
N GLU A 96 8.04 5.46 -1.34
CA GLU A 96 6.72 6.07 -1.51
C GLU A 96 5.79 5.18 -2.33
N PHE A 97 6.33 4.52 -3.36
CA PHE A 97 5.60 3.51 -4.13
C PHE A 97 5.07 2.39 -3.22
N PHE A 98 5.93 1.84 -2.37
CA PHE A 98 5.53 0.77 -1.45
C PHE A 98 4.48 1.23 -0.43
N ALA A 99 4.61 2.46 0.09
CA ALA A 99 3.65 3.03 1.02
C ALA A 99 2.27 3.23 0.37
N VAL A 100 2.20 3.86 -0.80
CA VAL A 100 0.95 4.06 -1.56
C VAL A 100 0.33 2.73 -2.00
N ALA A 101 1.16 1.76 -2.41
CA ALA A 101 0.68 0.42 -2.75
C ALA A 101 0.07 -0.29 -1.53
N THR A 102 0.66 -0.10 -0.34
CA THR A 102 0.14 -0.63 0.93
C THR A 102 -1.21 -0.02 1.28
N GLU A 103 -1.40 1.28 1.11
CA GLU A 103 -2.68 1.95 1.34
C GLU A 103 -3.79 1.30 0.49
N ILE A 104 -3.56 1.20 -0.82
CA ILE A 104 -4.52 0.63 -1.76
C ILE A 104 -4.78 -0.86 -1.48
N PHE A 105 -3.77 -1.61 -1.03
CA PHE A 105 -3.91 -3.01 -0.65
C PHE A 105 -4.87 -3.23 0.51
N PHE A 106 -4.96 -2.30 1.47
CA PHE A 106 -5.88 -2.41 2.59
C PHE A 106 -7.22 -1.71 2.37
N ASP A 107 -7.24 -0.55 1.71
CA ASP A 107 -8.44 0.27 1.52
C ASP A 107 -9.28 -0.14 0.30
N ARG A 108 -8.62 -0.50 -0.81
CA ARG A 108 -9.28 -0.84 -2.09
C ARG A 108 -8.86 -2.22 -2.62
N PRO A 109 -8.88 -3.28 -1.79
CA PRO A 109 -8.27 -4.57 -2.13
C PRO A 109 -8.91 -5.25 -3.35
N LEU A 110 -10.23 -5.08 -3.54
CA LEU A 110 -10.93 -5.66 -4.69
C LEU A 110 -10.56 -4.98 -6.02
N ARG A 111 -10.31 -3.66 -5.99
CA ARG A 111 -9.85 -2.94 -7.18
C ARG A 111 -8.41 -3.31 -7.50
N MET A 112 -7.54 -3.34 -6.49
CA MET A 112 -6.15 -3.74 -6.66
C MET A 112 -6.01 -5.16 -7.19
N GLN A 113 -6.75 -6.13 -6.62
CA GLN A 113 -6.75 -7.51 -7.12
C GLN A 113 -7.21 -7.61 -8.58
N LYS A 114 -8.08 -6.71 -9.05
CA LYS A 114 -8.59 -6.70 -10.42
C LYS A 114 -7.64 -5.99 -11.39
N GLU A 115 -7.15 -4.81 -11.01
CA GLU A 115 -6.42 -3.89 -11.90
C GLU A 115 -4.90 -4.10 -11.84
N MET A 116 -4.38 -4.58 -10.70
CA MET A 116 -2.95 -4.81 -10.46
C MET A 116 -2.71 -6.19 -9.79
N PRO A 117 -3.14 -7.31 -10.41
CA PRO A 117 -3.16 -8.62 -9.77
C PRO A 117 -1.79 -9.12 -9.31
N ALA A 118 -0.73 -8.86 -10.09
CA ALA A 118 0.64 -9.25 -9.71
C ALA A 118 1.11 -8.50 -8.45
N LEU A 119 0.90 -7.18 -8.41
CA LEU A 119 1.25 -6.35 -7.25
C LEU A 119 0.44 -6.76 -6.01
N TYR A 120 -0.85 -7.04 -6.18
CA TYR A 120 -1.69 -7.57 -5.10
C TYR A 120 -1.13 -8.89 -4.53
N GLN A 121 -0.65 -9.80 -5.39
CA GLN A 121 -0.13 -11.10 -4.95
C GLN A 121 1.17 -10.98 -4.14
N VAL A 122 2.09 -10.11 -4.55
CA VAL A 122 3.34 -9.90 -3.79
C VAL A 122 3.07 -9.27 -2.43
N LEU A 123 2.17 -8.28 -2.37
CA LEU A 123 1.74 -7.65 -1.10
C LEU A 123 0.97 -8.63 -0.21
N ALA A 124 0.08 -9.45 -0.77
CA ALA A 124 -0.62 -10.50 -0.03
C ALA A 124 0.35 -11.54 0.54
N GLY A 125 1.40 -11.89 -0.22
CA GLY A 125 2.48 -12.77 0.21
C GLY A 125 3.31 -12.16 1.34
N TYR A 126 3.64 -10.87 1.24
CA TYR A 126 4.40 -10.14 2.25
C TYR A 126 3.60 -9.96 3.56
N TYR A 127 2.40 -9.37 3.49
CA TYR A 127 1.54 -9.15 4.66
C TYR A 127 0.87 -10.41 5.19
N ARG A 128 0.97 -11.54 4.45
CA ARG A 128 0.32 -12.82 4.75
C ARG A 128 -1.19 -12.67 4.96
N GLN A 129 -1.81 -11.79 4.19
CA GLN A 129 -3.24 -11.45 4.28
C GLN A 129 -3.89 -11.48 2.90
N ASP A 130 -5.14 -11.94 2.83
CA ASP A 130 -6.01 -11.78 1.66
C ASP A 130 -7.11 -10.75 1.96
N THR A 131 -6.77 -9.47 1.74
CA THR A 131 -7.64 -8.33 2.02
C THR A 131 -8.86 -8.30 1.11
N ALA A 132 -8.77 -8.80 -0.11
CA ALA A 132 -9.88 -8.93 -1.06
C ALA A 132 -10.88 -10.00 -0.61
N ALA A 133 -10.41 -11.17 -0.14
CA ALA A 133 -11.31 -12.17 0.45
C ALA A 133 -11.95 -11.66 1.75
N ARG A 134 -11.19 -10.93 2.58
CA ARG A 134 -11.72 -10.26 3.78
C ARG A 134 -12.87 -9.31 3.40
N GLU A 135 -12.64 -8.41 2.44
CA GLU A 135 -13.64 -7.45 1.96
C GLU A 135 -14.90 -8.14 1.40
N ARG A 136 -14.75 -9.18 0.58
CA ARG A 136 -15.89 -9.98 0.07
C ARG A 136 -16.73 -10.58 1.21
N ARG A 137 -16.09 -11.09 2.27
CA ARG A 137 -16.80 -11.64 3.44
C ARG A 137 -17.57 -10.54 4.19
N HIS A 138 -16.96 -9.37 4.40
CA HIS A 138 -17.62 -8.25 5.07
C HIS A 138 -18.86 -7.77 4.30
N ARG A 139 -18.75 -7.59 2.96
CA ARG A 139 -19.89 -7.19 2.13
C ARG A 139 -21.05 -8.19 2.17
N LYS A 140 -20.75 -9.50 2.11
CA LYS A 140 -21.76 -10.56 2.25
C LYS A 140 -22.45 -10.55 3.61
N LYS A 141 -21.73 -10.26 4.70
CA LYS A 141 -22.31 -10.14 6.04
C LYS A 141 -23.23 -8.93 6.12
N ALA A 142 -22.79 -7.77 5.62
CA ALA A 142 -23.57 -6.54 5.63
C ALA A 142 -24.87 -6.64 4.81
N SER A 143 -24.85 -7.34 3.67
CA SER A 143 -26.07 -7.56 2.88
C SER A 143 -27.10 -8.44 3.60
N ARG A 144 -26.64 -9.44 4.38
CA ARG A 144 -27.52 -10.33 5.16
C ARG A 144 -28.14 -9.67 6.39
N THR A 145 -27.54 -8.61 6.93
CA THR A 145 -28.08 -7.87 8.08
C THR A 145 -29.11 -6.81 7.67
N ARG A 146 -29.17 -6.45 6.38
CA ARG A 146 -30.12 -5.46 5.83
C ARG A 146 -31.35 -6.09 5.16
N SER A 147 -31.45 -7.42 5.15
CA SER A 147 -32.60 -8.22 4.70
C SER A 147 -33.27 -8.86 5.91
#